data_AF-A0A0Q9X752-F1
#
_entry.id   AF-A0A0Q9X752-F1
#
_cell.length_a   1.000
_cell.length_b   1.000
_cell.length_c   1.000
_cell.angle_alpha   90.00
_cell.angle_beta   90.00
_cell.angle_gamma   90.00
#
_symmetry.space_group_name_H-M   'P 1'
#
loop_
_entity.id
_entity.type
_entity.pdbx_description
1 polymer ?
#
loop_
_entity_poly.entity_id
_entity_poly.type
_entity_poly.pdbx_seq_one_letter_code
_entity_poly.pdbx_strand_id
1 'polypeptide(L)'
;MCYSKSGFFCCISLYNGCIIIGVSGVIFAIIGLAIAIARLAHLFLVWAILAIIFLLIYLTAKILLLLGVAFHKCFLVQLSFYIVCISLLFAFVLCVWIMAVDGAILLGVIGLFIILVEIYFAWIVISYWNLCENCCLA
;
A
#
# COMPACT_ATOMS: atom_id res chain seq x y z
N MET A 1 33.13 1.14 -5.20
CA MET A 1 32.77 2.48 -4.69
C MET A 1 32.63 2.45 -3.18
N CYS A 2 33.31 3.34 -2.47
CA CYS A 2 33.16 3.50 -1.03
C CYS A 2 31.86 4.25 -0.74
N TYR A 3 30.80 3.51 -0.41
CA TYR A 3 29.63 4.11 0.21
C TYR A 3 30.06 4.79 1.50
N SER A 4 29.68 6.07 1.69
CA SER A 4 29.66 6.63 3.04
C SER A 4 28.83 5.69 3.91
N LYS A 5 29.34 5.26 5.07
CA LYS A 5 28.64 4.32 5.97
C LYS A 5 27.18 4.75 6.21
N SER A 6 26.90 6.06 6.23
CA SER A 6 25.55 6.62 6.33
C SER A 6 24.62 6.28 5.16
N GLY A 7 25.12 6.24 3.92
CA GLY A 7 24.34 5.90 2.72
C GLY A 7 24.00 4.40 2.65
N PHE A 8 24.93 3.53 3.04
CA PHE A 8 24.71 2.08 3.03
C PHE A 8 23.63 1.62 4.02
N PHE A 9 23.64 2.16 5.25
CA PHE A 9 22.59 1.89 6.23
C PHE A 9 21.23 2.47 5.82
N CYS A 10 21.21 3.62 5.14
CA CYS A 10 19.99 4.21 4.59
C CYS A 10 19.35 3.29 3.53
N CYS A 11 20.15 2.78 2.58
CA CYS A 11 19.67 1.89 1.53
C CYS A 11 19.11 0.57 2.07
N ILE A 12 19.78 -0.05 3.05
CA ILE A 12 19.31 -1.29 3.68
C ILE A 12 18.02 -1.05 4.48
N SER A 13 17.95 0.05 5.22
CA SER A 13 16.74 0.42 5.97
C SER A 13 15.56 0.68 5.04
N LEU A 14 15.81 1.30 3.88
CA LEU A 14 14.79 1.57 2.89
C LEU A 14 14.30 0.29 2.21
N TYR A 15 15.22 -0.60 1.82
CA TYR A 15 14.90 -1.91 1.23
C TYR A 15 14.05 -2.76 2.17
N ASN A 16 14.47 -2.89 3.43
CA ASN A 16 13.70 -3.61 4.44
C ASN A 16 12.34 -2.94 4.69
N GLY A 17 12.28 -1.61 4.71
CA GLY A 17 11.02 -0.88 4.79
C GLY A 17 10.06 -1.24 3.66
N CYS A 18 10.52 -1.16 2.41
CA CYS A 18 9.72 -1.52 1.24
C CYS A 18 9.23 -2.96 1.29
N ILE A 19 10.08 -3.91 1.71
CA ILE A 19 9.69 -5.32 1.86
C ILE A 19 8.62 -5.46 2.94
N ILE A 20 8.81 -4.86 4.12
CA ILE A 20 7.86 -4.95 5.24
C ILE A 20 6.49 -4.39 4.82
N ILE A 21 6.46 -3.18 4.24
CA ILE A 21 5.23 -2.50 3.78
C ILE A 21 4.57 -3.26 2.62
N GLY A 22 5.38 -3.83 1.73
CA GLY A 22 4.93 -4.66 0.63
C GLY A 22 4.22 -5.91 1.14
N VAL A 23 4.89 -6.67 2.01
CA VAL A 23 4.35 -7.92 2.58
C VAL A 23 3.15 -7.65 3.48
N SER A 24 3.21 -6.67 4.38
CA SER A 24 2.07 -6.32 5.22
C SER A 24 0.88 -5.89 4.38
N GLY A 25 1.11 -5.08 3.35
CA GLY A 25 0.07 -4.66 2.40
C GLY A 25 -0.58 -5.83 1.66
N VAL A 26 0.20 -6.82 1.22
CA VAL A 26 -0.33 -8.06 0.61
C VAL A 26 -1.21 -8.83 1.59
N ILE A 27 -0.76 -9.01 2.83
CA ILE A 27 -1.53 -9.71 3.88
C ILE A 27 -2.87 -9.00 4.12
N PHE A 28 -2.85 -7.68 4.29
CA PHE A 28 -4.07 -6.89 4.47
C PHE A 28 -5.00 -6.98 3.26
N ALA A 29 -4.46 -6.95 2.04
CA ALA A 29 -5.24 -7.09 0.83
C ALA A 29 -5.97 -8.43 0.77
N ILE A 30 -5.29 -9.54 1.10
CA ILE A 30 -5.87 -10.88 1.09
C ILE A 30 -6.97 -11.02 2.16
N ILE A 31 -6.71 -10.55 3.38
CA ILE A 31 -7.71 -10.57 4.47
C ILE A 31 -8.92 -9.71 4.09
N GLY A 32 -8.68 -8.51 3.57
CA GLY A 32 -9.75 -7.62 3.10
C GLY A 32 -10.57 -8.25 1.98
N LEU A 33 -9.92 -8.93 1.03
CA LEU A 33 -10.59 -9.61 -0.08
C LEU A 33 -11.49 -10.73 0.43
N ALA A 34 -11.02 -11.53 1.39
CA ALA A 34 -11.82 -12.58 2.02
C ALA A 34 -13.06 -12.01 2.72
N ILE A 35 -12.91 -10.90 3.46
CA ILE A 35 -14.03 -10.22 4.12
C ILE A 35 -15.03 -9.67 3.08
N ALA A 36 -14.53 -9.04 2.02
CA ALA A 36 -15.37 -8.47 0.96
C ALA A 36 -16.16 -9.55 0.21
N ILE A 37 -15.54 -10.71 -0.07
CA ILE A 37 -16.20 -11.88 -0.68
C ILE A 37 -17.26 -12.45 0.26
N ALA A 38 -16.97 -12.58 1.56
CA ALA A 38 -17.95 -13.06 2.53
C ALA A 38 -19.18 -12.12 2.63
N ARG A 39 -18.96 -10.81 2.47
CA ARG A 39 -20.03 -9.80 2.46
C ARG A 39 -20.85 -9.79 1.17
N LEU A 40 -20.38 -10.42 0.09
CA LEU A 40 -21.12 -10.55 -1.16
C LEU A 40 -22.43 -11.35 -1.00
N ALA A 41 -22.52 -12.19 0.04
CA ALA A 41 -23.73 -12.95 0.38
C ALA A 41 -24.85 -12.10 1.02
N HIS A 42 -24.58 -10.85 1.40
CA HIS A 42 -25.55 -9.93 2.01
C HIS A 42 -25.93 -8.79 1.05
N LEU A 43 -27.08 -8.15 1.30
CA LEU A 43 -27.83 -7.20 0.43
C LEU A 43 -27.06 -5.99 -0.19
N PHE A 44 -25.79 -5.75 0.15
CA PHE A 44 -24.99 -4.62 -0.35
C PHE A 44 -24.02 -5.02 -1.48
N LEU A 45 -24.59 -5.61 -2.53
CA LEU A 45 -23.83 -6.23 -3.62
C LEU A 45 -22.88 -5.26 -4.34
N VAL A 46 -23.33 -4.02 -4.61
CA VAL A 46 -22.54 -3.02 -5.36
C VAL A 46 -21.27 -2.59 -4.60
N TRP A 47 -21.38 -2.34 -3.30
CA TRP A 47 -20.26 -1.88 -2.47
C TRP A 47 -19.25 -2.99 -2.20
N ALA A 48 -19.71 -4.23 -2.02
CA ALA A 48 -18.84 -5.38 -1.92
C ALA A 48 -18.03 -5.58 -3.21
N ILE A 49 -18.65 -5.44 -4.39
CA ILE A 49 -17.96 -5.51 -5.68
C ILE A 49 -16.91 -4.40 -5.82
N LEU A 50 -17.26 -3.16 -5.48
CA LEU A 50 -16.31 -2.04 -5.47
C LEU A 50 -15.11 -2.31 -4.54
N ALA A 51 -15.38 -2.78 -3.32
CA ALA A 51 -14.32 -3.13 -2.37
C ALA A 51 -13.40 -4.24 -2.91
N ILE A 52 -13.96 -5.27 -3.55
CA ILE A 52 -13.18 -6.35 -4.18
C ILE A 52 -12.26 -5.79 -5.29
N ILE A 53 -12.80 -4.95 -6.17
CA ILE A 53 -12.03 -4.34 -7.27
C ILE A 53 -10.86 -3.52 -6.69
N PHE A 54 -11.10 -2.70 -5.66
CA PHE A 54 -10.05 -1.89 -5.08
C PHE A 54 -8.99 -2.68 -4.32
N LEU A 55 -9.40 -3.72 -3.60
CA LEU A 55 -8.48 -4.63 -2.91
C LEU A 55 -7.62 -5.42 -3.91
N LEU A 56 -8.16 -5.77 -5.07
CA LEU A 56 -7.38 -6.35 -6.17
C LEU A 56 -6.35 -5.36 -6.72
N ILE A 57 -6.77 -4.12 -7.01
CA ILE A 57 -5.85 -3.06 -7.49
C ILE A 57 -4.75 -2.81 -6.46
N TYR A 58 -5.10 -2.74 -5.17
CA TYR A 58 -4.16 -2.58 -4.07
C TYR A 58 -3.17 -3.75 -3.99
N LEU A 59 -3.66 -4.99 -4.09
CA LEU A 59 -2.84 -6.19 -4.09
C LEU A 59 -1.85 -6.17 -5.26
N THR A 60 -2.31 -5.84 -6.46
CA THR A 60 -1.46 -5.71 -7.64
C THR A 60 -0.39 -4.65 -7.42
N ALA A 61 -0.73 -3.50 -6.84
CA ALA A 61 0.24 -2.47 -6.53
C ALA A 61 1.33 -2.97 -5.56
N LYS A 62 0.97 -3.71 -4.51
CA LYS A 62 1.94 -4.26 -3.55
C LYS A 62 2.82 -5.34 -4.16
N ILE A 63 2.28 -6.17 -5.05
CA ILE A 63 3.07 -7.13 -5.83
C ILE A 63 4.06 -6.40 -6.73
N LEU A 64 3.64 -5.33 -7.41
CA LEU A 64 4.54 -4.50 -8.22
C LEU A 64 5.65 -3.86 -7.38
N LEU A 65 5.35 -3.42 -6.15
CA LEU A 65 6.35 -2.88 -5.23
C LEU A 65 7.40 -3.94 -4.89
N LEU A 66 6.97 -5.14 -4.51
CA LEU A 66 7.87 -6.25 -4.18
C LEU A 66 8.71 -6.69 -5.40
N LEU A 67 8.11 -6.74 -6.59
CA LEU A 67 8.82 -7.00 -7.84
C LEU A 67 9.82 -5.89 -8.16
N GLY A 68 9.44 -4.62 -7.99
CA GLY A 68 10.32 -3.47 -8.21
C GLY A 68 11.54 -3.50 -7.28
N VAL A 69 11.34 -3.87 -6.01
CA VAL A 69 12.41 -4.06 -5.03
C VAL A 69 13.31 -5.25 -5.40
N ALA A 70 12.71 -6.40 -5.75
CA ALA A 70 13.45 -7.63 -6.10
C ALA A 70 14.28 -7.49 -7.38
N PHE A 71 13.76 -6.79 -8.39
CA PHE A 71 14.46 -6.56 -9.65
C PHE A 71 15.25 -5.24 -9.70
N HIS A 72 15.33 -4.51 -8.60
CA HIS A 72 15.99 -3.20 -8.52
C HIS A 72 15.51 -2.20 -9.59
N LYS A 73 14.21 -2.24 -9.94
CA LYS A 73 13.61 -1.38 -10.97
C LYS A 73 12.82 -0.24 -10.33
N CYS A 74 13.42 0.95 -10.30
CA CYS A 74 12.81 2.17 -9.76
C CYS A 74 11.45 2.50 -10.38
N PHE A 75 11.32 2.33 -11.70
CA PHE A 75 10.04 2.57 -12.40
C PHE A 75 8.88 1.74 -11.83
N LEU A 76 9.12 0.47 -11.48
CA LEU A 76 8.07 -0.39 -10.90
C LEU A 76 7.71 0.05 -9.47
N VAL A 77 8.69 0.50 -8.70
CA VAL A 77 8.46 1.04 -7.35
C VAL A 77 7.64 2.34 -7.43
N GLN A 78 7.98 3.25 -8.32
CA GLN A 78 7.20 4.48 -8.53
C GLN A 78 5.79 4.19 -9.08
N LEU A 79 5.67 3.30 -10.06
CA LEU A 79 4.37 2.89 -10.61
C LEU A 79 3.48 2.27 -9.52
N SER A 80 4.03 1.42 -8.67
CA SER A 80 3.30 0.83 -7.54
C SER A 80 2.71 1.89 -6.62
N PHE A 81 3.44 2.96 -6.35
CA PHE A 81 2.99 4.05 -5.49
C PHE A 81 1.79 4.78 -6.08
N TYR A 82 1.84 5.15 -7.36
CA TYR A 82 0.72 5.85 -8.00
C TYR A 82 -0.57 5.01 -7.93
N ILE A 83 -0.45 3.69 -8.15
CA ILE A 83 -1.58 2.77 -8.06
C ILE A 83 -2.09 2.67 -6.61
N VAL A 84 -1.19 2.61 -5.61
CA VAL A 84 -1.56 2.62 -4.18
C VAL A 84 -2.32 3.90 -3.83
N CYS A 85 -1.85 5.08 -4.24
CA CYS A 85 -2.53 6.34 -3.94
C CYS A 85 -3.96 6.39 -4.49
N ILE A 86 -4.17 5.93 -5.72
CA ILE A 86 -5.51 5.84 -6.32
C ILE A 86 -6.37 4.88 -5.49
N SER A 87 -5.86 3.69 -5.16
CA SER A 87 -6.60 2.70 -4.37
C SER A 87 -6.95 3.21 -2.96
N LEU A 88 -6.03 3.92 -2.29
CA LEU A 88 -6.26 4.50 -0.96
C LEU A 88 -7.30 5.61 -0.96
N LEU A 89 -7.36 6.42 -2.03
CA LEU A 89 -8.39 7.46 -2.18
C LEU A 89 -9.79 6.84 -2.24
N PHE A 90 -9.93 5.71 -2.94
CA PHE A 90 -11.19 4.96 -2.96
C PHE A 90 -11.47 4.26 -1.63
N ALA A 91 -10.46 3.71 -0.96
CA ALA A 91 -10.61 3.12 0.37
C ALA A 91 -11.08 4.16 1.41
N PHE A 92 -10.63 5.41 1.29
CA PHE A 92 -11.09 6.52 2.12
C PHE A 92 -12.59 6.77 1.94
N VAL A 93 -13.07 6.82 0.68
CA VAL A 93 -14.50 6.99 0.38
C VAL A 93 -15.33 5.84 0.98
N LEU A 94 -14.85 4.60 0.87
CA LEU A 94 -15.51 3.44 1.49
C LEU A 94 -15.56 3.53 3.02
N CYS A 95 -14.48 3.97 3.68
CA CYS A 95 -14.45 4.14 5.13
C CYS A 95 -15.47 5.18 5.59
N VAL A 96 -15.51 6.35 4.92
CA VAL A 96 -16.49 7.41 5.23
C VAL A 96 -17.92 6.90 5.05
N TRP A 97 -18.18 6.13 3.99
CA TRP A 97 -19.49 5.56 3.72
C TRP A 97 -19.92 4.54 4.79
N ILE A 98 -19.05 3.62 5.19
CA ILE A 98 -19.34 2.63 6.25
C ILE A 98 -19.67 3.33 7.58
N MET A 99 -18.98 4.43 7.88
CA MET A 99 -19.27 5.23 9.08
C MET A 99 -20.65 5.91 9.00
N ALA A 100 -21.01 6.41 7.81
CA ALA A 100 -22.25 7.16 7.59
C ALA A 100 -23.50 6.28 7.46
N VAL A 101 -23.40 5.11 6.82
CA VAL A 101 -24.56 4.27 6.46
C VAL A 101 -24.73 3.09 7.40
N ASP A 102 -23.65 2.36 7.70
CA ASP A 102 -23.72 1.16 8.55
C ASP A 102 -23.55 1.48 10.05
N GLY A 103 -23.23 2.73 10.40
CA GLY A 103 -22.97 3.15 11.79
C GLY A 103 -21.74 2.49 12.42
N ALA A 104 -20.93 1.79 11.62
CA ALA A 104 -19.74 1.06 12.06
C ALA A 104 -18.54 2.01 12.21
N ILE A 105 -18.68 3.02 13.07
CA ILE A 105 -17.72 4.11 13.28
C ILE A 105 -16.33 3.57 13.63
N LEU A 106 -16.26 2.58 14.53
CA LEU A 106 -14.99 1.99 14.96
C LEU A 106 -14.22 1.37 13.79
N LEU A 107 -14.92 0.64 12.89
CA LEU A 107 -14.31 0.00 11.74
C LEU A 107 -13.76 1.04 10.75
N GLY A 108 -14.52 2.10 10.50
CA GLY A 108 -14.11 3.20 9.63
C GLY A 108 -12.90 3.97 10.17
N VAL A 109 -12.85 4.24 11.48
CA VAL A 109 -11.71 4.93 12.12
C VAL A 109 -10.44 4.08 12.05
N ILE A 110 -10.54 2.77 12.31
CA ILE A 110 -9.40 1.84 12.16
C ILE A 110 -8.92 1.81 10.70
N GLY A 111 -9.85 1.76 9.73
CA GLY A 111 -9.53 1.82 8.31
C GLY A 111 -8.80 3.10 7.93
N LEU A 112 -9.28 4.26 8.39
CA LEU A 112 -8.65 5.56 8.17
C LEU A 112 -7.25 5.63 8.76
N PHE A 113 -7.04 5.09 9.97
CA PHE A 113 -5.72 5.03 10.58
C PHE A 113 -4.74 4.21 9.74
N ILE A 114 -5.18 3.04 9.25
CA ILE A 114 -4.35 2.19 8.37
C ILE A 114 -4.00 2.92 7.07
N ILE A 115 -4.96 3.63 6.46
CA ILE A 115 -4.72 4.43 5.25
C ILE A 115 -3.65 5.50 5.51
N LEU A 116 -3.71 6.22 6.62
CA LEU A 116 -2.72 7.25 6.96
C LEU A 116 -1.32 6.65 7.16
N VAL A 117 -1.23 5.51 7.85
CA VAL A 117 0.04 4.78 8.04
C VAL A 117 0.62 4.37 6.70
N GLU A 118 -0.19 3.83 5.79
CA GLU A 118 0.23 3.45 4.44
C GLU A 118 0.72 4.66 3.62
N ILE A 119 0.02 5.79 3.65
CA ILE A 119 0.45 7.02 2.97
C ILE A 119 1.79 7.52 3.53
N TYR A 120 1.93 7.54 4.85
CA TYR A 120 3.17 7.98 5.51
C TYR A 120 4.37 7.14 5.09
N PHE A 121 4.21 5.82 5.12
CA PHE A 121 5.27 4.90 4.71
C PHE A 121 5.59 4.99 3.22
N ALA A 122 4.57 5.12 2.38
CA ALA A 122 4.72 5.29 0.95
C ALA A 122 5.47 6.61 0.61
N TRP A 123 5.18 7.68 1.35
CA TRP A 123 5.89 8.97 1.25
C TRP A 123 7.38 8.85 1.60
N ILE A 124 7.71 8.14 2.69
CA ILE A 124 9.10 7.85 3.07
C ILE A 124 9.80 7.12 1.93
N VAL A 125 9.20 6.06 1.40
CA VAL A 125 9.81 5.27 0.31
C VAL A 125 10.17 6.17 -0.86
N ILE A 126 9.26 7.00 -1.37
CA ILE A 126 9.56 7.91 -2.49
C ILE A 126 10.65 8.92 -2.16
N SER A 127 10.56 9.55 -0.99
CA SER A 127 11.46 10.64 -0.59
C SER A 127 12.92 10.19 -0.55
N TYR A 128 13.15 8.93 -0.15
CA TYR A 128 14.50 8.37 0.01
C TYR A 128 14.93 7.46 -1.14
N TRP A 129 14.01 6.95 -1.97
CA TRP A 129 14.35 6.07 -3.10
C TRP A 129 15.16 6.79 -4.18
N ASN A 130 14.74 7.99 -4.58
CA ASN A 130 15.48 8.80 -5.56
C ASN A 130 16.87 9.22 -5.05
N LEU A 131 17.04 9.36 -3.73
CA LEU A 131 18.35 9.64 -3.13
C LEU A 131 19.24 8.39 -3.09
N CYS A 132 18.68 7.23 -2.73
CA CYS A 132 19.43 5.99 -2.57
C CYS A 132 19.86 5.38 -3.90
N GLU A 133 19.02 5.41 -4.94
CA GLU A 133 19.38 4.91 -6.28
C GLU A 133 20.54 5.71 -6.89
N ASN A 134 20.48 7.04 -6.80
CA ASN A 134 21.56 7.92 -7.25
C ASN A 134 22.87 7.71 -6.46
N CYS A 135 22.80 7.26 -5.20
CA CYS A 135 23.99 6.90 -4.42
C CYS A 135 24.50 5.47 -4.65
N CYS A 136 23.68 4.55 -5.17
CA CYS A 136 24.05 3.16 -5.41
C CYS A 136 24.55 2.87 -6.84
N LEU A 137 24.16 3.71 -7.81
CA LEU A 137 24.59 3.62 -9.20
C LEU A 137 25.72 4.61 -9.57
N ALA A 138 26.17 5.44 -8.62
CA ALA A 138 27.27 6.39 -8.79
C ALA A 138 28.62 5.85 -8.30
#